data_AF-A0A3D4RKY6-F1
#
_entry.id   AF-A0A3D4RKY6-F1
#
_cell.length_a   1.000
_cell.length_b   1.000
_cell.length_c   1.000
_cell.angle_alpha   90.00
_cell.angle_beta   90.00
_cell.angle_gamma   90.00
#
_symmetry.space_group_name_H-M   'P 1'
#
loop_
_entity.id
_entity.type
_entity.pdbx_description
1 polymer ?
#
loop_
_entity_poly.entity_id
_entity_poly.type
_entity_poly.pdbx_seq_one_letter_code
_entity_poly.pdbx_strand_id
1 'polypeptide(L)'
;MLDELKGYIGLLSGESAQAPSGLYVDALPDITLSVLEDIARQGEDEIDTWSRIEDRGILKFRTLFIAEVNKCHKVTDIQVCECLILSNKEILATALWYLLGAELMLTRRASSRINAVTIDRNKPKELRAYFEDQFAKELSTAVNSIDIHASECFGEDEHPEPHQLITFGTPIL
;
A
#
# COMPACT_ATOMS: atom_id res chain seq x y z
N MET A 1 11.67 -8.94 -6.61
CA MET A 1 12.34 -8.00 -5.69
C MET A 1 11.62 -6.67 -5.81
N LEU A 2 10.85 -6.28 -4.80
CA LEU A 2 9.97 -5.09 -4.83
C LEU A 2 10.70 -3.77 -4.51
N ASP A 3 12.02 -3.73 -4.69
CA ASP A 3 12.86 -2.59 -4.32
C ASP A 3 12.50 -1.33 -5.11
N GLU A 4 11.93 -1.47 -6.30
CA GLU A 4 11.42 -0.35 -7.11
C GLU A 4 10.24 0.40 -6.46
N LEU A 5 9.59 -0.18 -5.44
CA LEU A 5 8.56 0.51 -4.67
C LEU A 5 9.14 1.43 -3.59
N LYS A 6 10.44 1.30 -3.25
CA LYS A 6 11.09 2.17 -2.27
C LYS A 6 11.15 3.60 -2.82
N GLY A 7 10.72 4.57 -2.02
CA GLY A 7 10.60 5.97 -2.45
C GLY A 7 9.55 6.22 -3.53
N TYR A 8 8.77 5.21 -3.95
CA TYR A 8 7.70 5.40 -4.93
C TYR A 8 6.60 6.31 -4.35
N ILE A 9 6.26 6.10 -3.08
CA ILE A 9 5.47 7.03 -2.25
C ILE A 9 6.45 7.81 -1.38
N GLY A 10 6.30 9.14 -1.31
CA GLY A 10 7.23 10.00 -0.58
C GLY A 10 6.81 10.35 0.84
N LEU A 11 7.66 11.17 1.46
CA LEU A 11 7.41 11.89 2.70
C LEU A 11 7.82 13.36 2.45
N LEU A 12 6.87 14.32 2.43
CA LEU A 12 7.17 15.74 2.14
C LEU A 12 8.11 16.36 3.17
N SER A 13 8.06 15.89 4.43
CA SER A 13 8.97 16.33 5.48
C SER A 13 10.41 15.83 5.32
N GLY A 14 10.64 14.83 4.46
CA GLY A 14 11.97 14.32 4.16
C GLY A 14 12.72 15.18 3.13
N GLU A 15 14.04 15.16 3.18
CA GLU A 15 14.90 15.85 2.19
C GLU A 15 14.93 15.15 0.81
N SER A 16 14.03 14.20 0.53
CA SER A 16 14.08 13.39 -0.68
C SER A 16 13.49 14.10 -1.90
N ALA A 17 14.04 13.74 -3.07
CA ALA A 17 13.53 14.16 -4.38
C ALA A 17 12.05 13.80 -4.55
N GLN A 18 11.37 14.52 -5.45
CA GLN A 18 9.96 14.32 -5.78
C GLN A 18 9.63 12.84 -5.98
N ALA A 19 8.67 12.33 -5.20
CA ALA A 19 8.27 10.93 -5.26
C ALA A 19 7.68 10.61 -6.64
N PRO A 20 8.08 9.51 -7.31
CA PRO A 20 7.60 9.18 -8.65
C PRO A 20 6.07 9.06 -8.76
N SER A 21 5.38 8.62 -7.71
CA SER A 21 3.92 8.57 -7.69
C SER A 21 3.24 9.94 -7.55
N GLY A 22 3.97 10.96 -7.10
CA GLY A 22 3.42 12.25 -6.65
C GLY A 22 2.62 12.17 -5.35
N LEU A 23 2.52 11.00 -4.71
CA LEU A 23 1.84 10.81 -3.43
C LEU A 23 2.84 10.87 -2.28
N TYR A 24 2.39 11.45 -1.17
CA TYR A 24 3.22 11.65 0.02
C TYR A 24 2.45 11.29 1.27
N VAL A 25 3.00 10.41 2.12
CA VAL A 25 2.27 9.87 3.27
C VAL A 25 1.80 10.94 4.24
N ASP A 26 2.60 11.98 4.46
CA ASP A 26 2.27 13.12 5.31
C ASP A 26 1.28 14.11 4.69
N ALA A 27 0.89 13.91 3.43
CA ALA A 27 -0.26 14.59 2.83
C ALA A 27 -1.59 13.84 3.07
N LEU A 28 -1.58 12.68 3.76
CA LEU A 28 -2.81 11.98 4.12
C LEU A 28 -3.68 12.86 5.04
N PRO A 29 -5.00 12.80 4.89
CA PRO A 29 -5.92 13.56 5.74
C PRO A 29 -5.71 13.21 7.21
N ASP A 30 -5.81 14.22 8.08
CA ASP A 30 -5.61 14.12 9.53
C ASP A 30 -4.19 13.73 10.02
N ILE A 31 -3.19 13.60 9.12
CA ILE A 31 -1.78 13.61 9.52
C ILE A 31 -1.33 15.07 9.64
N THR A 32 -1.42 15.66 10.83
CA THR A 32 -0.93 17.03 11.07
C THR A 32 0.59 17.09 11.20
N LEU A 33 1.20 18.22 10.84
CA LEU A 33 2.63 18.53 11.05
C LEU A 33 3.15 18.21 12.47
N SER A 34 2.29 18.30 13.50
CA SER A 34 2.62 17.89 14.87
C SER A 34 2.98 16.40 15.00
N VAL A 35 2.50 15.56 14.08
CA VAL A 35 2.82 14.12 14.00
C VAL A 35 4.24 13.92 13.47
N LEU A 36 4.71 14.81 12.60
CA LEU A 36 6.05 14.82 12.04
C LEU A 36 7.06 15.43 13.01
N GLU A 37 6.70 16.50 13.74
CA GLU A 37 7.55 17.13 14.74
C GLU A 37 7.90 16.20 15.92
N ASP A 38 7.02 15.25 16.28
CA ASP A 38 7.31 14.20 17.28
C ASP A 38 8.31 13.15 16.77
N ILE A 39 8.38 12.94 15.44
CA ILE A 39 9.32 12.02 14.77
C ILE A 39 10.69 12.71 14.65
N ALA A 40 10.72 13.96 14.17
CA ALA A 40 11.92 14.74 13.93
C ALA A 40 12.70 15.12 15.20
N ARG A 41 12.04 15.20 16.37
CA ARG A 41 12.70 15.54 17.64
C ARG A 41 13.63 14.45 18.20
N GLN A 42 13.75 13.31 17.53
CA GLN A 42 14.57 12.17 17.95
C GLN A 42 15.99 12.10 17.38
N GLY A 43 16.39 12.98 16.44
CA GLY A 43 17.79 13.17 16.01
C GLY A 43 18.39 12.00 15.21
N GLU A 44 19.00 12.28 14.06
CA GLU A 44 19.67 11.33 13.13
C GLU A 44 18.81 10.16 12.55
N ASP A 45 17.63 9.87 13.10
CA ASP A 45 16.88 8.59 12.94
C ASP A 45 15.60 8.67 12.06
N GLU A 46 15.27 9.82 11.45
CA GLU A 46 14.03 10.00 10.66
C GLU A 46 14.07 9.27 9.31
N ILE A 47 15.21 9.33 8.62
CA ILE A 47 15.44 8.61 7.35
C ILE A 47 15.45 7.09 7.59
N ASP A 48 16.12 6.62 8.65
CA ASP A 48 16.13 5.19 9.02
C ASP A 48 14.73 4.72 9.43
N THR A 49 14.01 5.52 10.20
CA THR A 49 12.62 5.22 10.59
C THR A 49 11.69 5.12 9.39
N TRP A 50 11.77 6.07 8.44
CA TRP A 50 10.98 6.01 7.22
C TRP A 50 11.33 4.80 6.37
N SER A 51 12.62 4.52 6.15
CA SER A 51 13.09 3.32 5.43
C SER A 51 12.53 2.04 6.04
N ARG A 52 12.49 1.93 7.38
CA ARG A 52 11.92 0.77 8.08
C ARG A 52 10.41 0.67 7.95
N ILE A 53 9.71 1.80 7.86
CA ILE A 53 8.26 1.84 7.58
C ILE A 53 7.99 1.39 6.16
N GLU A 54 8.74 1.88 5.17
CA GLU A 54 8.64 1.46 3.77
C GLU A 54 8.90 -0.03 3.62
N ASP A 55 10.00 -0.55 4.16
CA ASP A 55 10.35 -1.98 4.09
C ASP A 55 9.23 -2.86 4.64
N ARG A 56 8.72 -2.51 5.82
CA ARG A 56 7.62 -3.25 6.46
C ARG A 56 6.33 -3.14 5.66
N GLY A 57 6.02 -1.94 5.17
CA GLY A 57 4.84 -1.65 4.36
C GLY A 57 4.84 -2.43 3.06
N ILE A 58 5.95 -2.47 2.33
CA ILE A 58 6.11 -3.18 1.06
C ILE A 58 5.95 -4.70 1.25
N LEU A 59 6.56 -5.27 2.30
CA LEU A 59 6.40 -6.70 2.62
C LEU A 59 4.94 -7.06 2.95
N LYS A 60 4.27 -6.19 3.71
CA LYS A 60 2.85 -6.33 4.03
C LYS A 60 1.98 -6.14 2.79
N PHE A 61 2.31 -5.18 1.93
CA PHE A 61 1.61 -4.92 0.67
C PHE A 61 1.62 -6.15 -0.22
N ARG A 62 2.80 -6.76 -0.43
CA ARG A 62 2.94 -8.03 -1.18
C ARG A 62 2.02 -9.11 -0.64
N THR A 63 2.04 -9.32 0.67
CA THR A 63 1.23 -10.36 1.33
C THR A 63 -0.26 -10.15 1.09
N LEU A 64 -0.73 -8.91 1.24
CA LEU A 64 -2.14 -8.56 1.10
C LEU A 64 -2.58 -8.53 -0.37
N PHE A 65 -1.71 -8.09 -1.28
CA PHE A 65 -1.94 -8.18 -2.73
C PHE A 65 -2.09 -9.64 -3.18
N ILE A 66 -1.18 -10.53 -2.77
CA ILE A 66 -1.28 -11.98 -3.08
C ILE A 66 -2.62 -12.53 -2.57
N ALA A 67 -3.01 -12.16 -1.35
CA ALA A 67 -4.29 -12.59 -0.80
C ALA A 67 -5.49 -12.08 -1.61
N GLU A 68 -5.44 -10.84 -2.10
CA GLU A 68 -6.51 -10.23 -2.89
C GLU A 68 -6.60 -10.83 -4.31
N VAL A 69 -5.48 -10.90 -5.04
CA VAL A 69 -5.45 -11.45 -6.41
C VAL A 69 -5.84 -12.93 -6.43
N ASN A 70 -5.47 -13.70 -5.40
CA ASN A 70 -5.86 -15.10 -5.28
C ASN A 70 -7.38 -15.29 -5.10
N LYS A 71 -8.11 -14.31 -4.55
CA LYS A 71 -9.58 -14.40 -4.44
C LYS A 71 -10.22 -14.54 -5.81
N CYS A 72 -9.81 -13.69 -6.76
CA CYS A 72 -10.42 -13.59 -8.08
C CYS A 72 -9.77 -14.54 -9.10
N HIS A 73 -8.45 -14.74 -9.02
CA HIS A 73 -7.69 -15.29 -10.14
C HIS A 73 -6.84 -16.52 -9.79
N LYS A 74 -6.86 -16.96 -8.53
CA LYS A 74 -6.10 -18.13 -8.06
C LYS A 74 -4.58 -18.07 -8.31
N VAL A 75 -4.05 -16.86 -8.46
CA VAL A 75 -2.62 -16.61 -8.60
C VAL A 75 -1.99 -16.60 -7.22
N THR A 76 -1.05 -17.52 -6.99
CA THR A 76 -0.27 -17.59 -5.73
C THR A 76 1.23 -17.55 -5.96
N ASP A 77 1.68 -17.61 -7.21
CA ASP A 77 3.10 -17.51 -7.52
C ASP A 77 3.62 -16.13 -7.12
N ILE A 78 4.67 -16.14 -6.30
CA ILE A 78 5.26 -14.95 -5.71
C ILE A 78 5.89 -14.07 -6.79
N GLN A 79 6.59 -14.64 -7.76
CA GLN A 79 7.29 -13.89 -8.80
C GLN A 79 6.29 -13.24 -9.75
N VAL A 80 5.24 -13.97 -10.14
CA VAL A 80 4.13 -13.43 -10.92
C VAL A 80 3.45 -12.29 -10.18
N CYS A 81 3.15 -12.46 -8.88
CA CYS A 81 2.52 -11.41 -8.09
C CYS A 81 3.41 -10.18 -7.93
N GLU A 82 4.72 -10.36 -7.70
CA GLU A 82 5.66 -9.24 -7.63
C GLU A 82 5.75 -8.50 -8.98
N CYS A 83 5.78 -9.22 -10.10
CA CYS A 83 5.72 -8.61 -11.43
C CYS A 83 4.41 -7.83 -11.63
N LEU A 84 3.26 -8.41 -11.28
CA LEU A 84 1.96 -7.74 -11.39
C LEU A 84 1.91 -6.45 -10.57
N ILE A 85 2.49 -6.46 -9.36
CA ILE A 85 2.59 -5.26 -8.52
C ILE A 85 3.40 -4.17 -9.23
N LEU A 86 4.58 -4.52 -9.78
CA LEU A 86 5.48 -3.55 -10.42
C LEU A 86 4.91 -2.99 -11.72
N SER A 87 4.36 -3.85 -12.57
CA SER A 87 3.75 -3.47 -13.85
C SER A 87 2.49 -2.62 -13.69
N ASN A 88 1.83 -2.67 -12.53
CA ASN A 88 0.60 -1.93 -12.24
C ASN A 88 0.75 -0.94 -11.08
N LYS A 89 2.00 -0.53 -10.76
CA LYS A 89 2.29 0.31 -9.58
C LYS A 89 1.56 1.65 -9.56
N GLU A 90 1.21 2.21 -10.72
CA GLU A 90 0.42 3.44 -10.84
C GLU A 90 -1.00 3.27 -10.29
N ILE A 91 -1.69 2.20 -10.71
CA ILE A 91 -3.05 1.89 -10.25
C ILE A 91 -3.04 1.47 -8.77
N LEU A 92 -1.95 0.85 -8.32
CA LEU A 92 -1.76 0.40 -6.94
C LEU A 92 -1.25 1.50 -5.99
N ALA A 93 -0.90 2.68 -6.51
CA ALA A 93 -0.22 3.74 -5.75
C ALA A 93 -1.04 4.21 -4.54
N THR A 94 -2.33 4.45 -4.73
CA THR A 94 -3.24 4.91 -3.66
C THR A 94 -3.40 3.88 -2.55
N ALA A 95 -3.50 2.60 -2.90
CA ALA A 95 -3.54 1.52 -1.92
C ALA A 95 -2.23 1.51 -1.10
N LEU A 96 -1.08 1.51 -1.77
CA LEU A 96 0.22 1.55 -1.10
C LEU A 96 0.36 2.79 -0.20
N TRP A 97 -0.11 3.95 -0.63
CA TRP A 97 -0.10 5.20 0.13
C TRP A 97 -0.85 5.08 1.46
N TYR A 98 -2.08 4.55 1.44
CA TYR A 98 -2.86 4.31 2.67
C TYR A 98 -2.20 3.27 3.58
N LEU A 99 -1.62 2.21 3.02
CA LEU A 99 -0.93 1.21 3.83
C LEU A 99 0.28 1.80 4.55
N LEU A 100 1.09 2.60 3.87
CA LEU A 100 2.23 3.27 4.50
C LEU A 100 1.79 4.28 5.57
N GLY A 101 0.66 4.97 5.38
CA GLY A 101 0.02 5.78 6.41
C GLY A 101 -0.38 4.98 7.66
N ALA A 102 -0.96 3.79 7.48
CA ALA A 102 -1.27 2.89 8.59
C ALA A 102 -0.02 2.41 9.33
N GLU A 103 1.06 2.11 8.60
CA GLU A 103 2.34 1.69 9.17
C GLU A 103 3.03 2.82 9.95
N LEU A 104 2.95 4.06 9.46
CA LEU A 104 3.41 5.24 10.19
C LEU A 104 2.69 5.39 11.54
N MET A 105 1.36 5.22 11.55
CA MET A 105 0.57 5.29 12.79
C MET A 105 0.90 4.15 13.77
N LEU A 106 1.26 2.96 13.26
CA LEU A 106 1.75 1.85 14.10
C LEU A 106 3.09 2.18 14.74
N THR A 107 4.05 2.70 13.97
CA THR A 107 5.38 3.08 14.47
C THR A 107 5.27 4.17 15.54
N ARG A 108 4.38 5.16 15.36
CA ARG A 108 4.10 6.21 16.36
C ARG A 108 3.69 5.64 17.72
N ARG A 109 2.81 4.62 17.74
CA ARG A 109 2.33 4.01 18.99
C ARG A 109 3.44 3.31 19.79
N ALA A 110 4.47 2.81 19.11
CA ALA A 110 5.61 2.14 19.76
C ALA A 110 6.58 3.14 20.43
N SER A 111 6.59 4.42 20.01
CA SER A 111 7.39 5.48 20.64
C SER A 111 6.73 5.96 21.93
N SER A 112 7.10 5.35 23.06
CA SER A 112 6.45 5.48 24.36
C SER A 112 6.78 6.76 25.14
N ARG A 113 6.94 7.93 24.49
CA ARG A 113 7.32 9.19 25.18
C ARG A 113 6.38 10.39 24.94
N ILE A 114 5.19 10.17 24.39
CA ILE A 114 4.17 11.21 24.28
C ILE A 114 3.60 11.48 25.69
N ASN A 115 3.88 12.68 26.22
CA ASN A 115 3.47 13.13 27.55
C ASN A 115 1.96 12.91 27.77
N ALA A 116 1.66 12.19 28.85
CA ALA A 116 0.37 11.58 29.16
C ALA A 116 -0.81 12.54 29.42
N VAL A 117 -0.66 13.86 29.25
CA VAL A 117 -1.57 14.85 29.87
C VAL A 117 -2.41 15.64 28.85
N THR A 118 -2.20 15.54 27.53
CA THR A 118 -2.93 16.43 26.59
C THR A 118 -3.36 15.79 25.26
N ILE A 119 -2.96 14.56 24.96
CA ILE A 119 -3.25 13.92 23.66
C ILE A 119 -4.14 12.70 23.85
N ASP A 120 -5.25 12.66 23.10
CA ASP A 120 -6.13 11.51 23.01
C ASP A 120 -5.35 10.29 22.48
N ARG A 121 -5.16 9.29 23.36
CA ARG A 121 -4.41 8.07 23.06
C ARG A 121 -5.09 7.17 22.01
N ASN A 122 -6.33 7.47 21.64
CA ASN A 122 -7.09 6.69 20.67
C ASN A 122 -6.96 7.21 19.23
N LYS A 123 -6.67 8.50 19.03
CA LYS A 123 -6.61 9.10 17.68
C LYS A 123 -5.63 8.38 16.73
N PRO A 124 -4.39 7.99 17.12
CA PRO A 124 -3.52 7.22 16.23
C PRO A 124 -4.05 5.82 15.89
N LYS A 125 -4.82 5.19 16.79
CA LYS A 125 -5.45 3.88 16.53
C LYS A 125 -6.61 4.03 15.55
N GLU A 126 -7.43 5.07 15.73
CA GLU A 126 -8.55 5.38 14.85
C GLU A 126 -8.07 5.73 13.43
N LEU A 127 -7.05 6.58 13.31
CA LEU A 127 -6.45 6.92 12.02
C LEU A 127 -5.83 5.70 11.35
N ARG A 128 -5.13 4.85 12.12
CA ARG A 128 -4.62 3.59 11.58
C ARG A 128 -5.75 2.71 11.04
N ALA A 129 -6.82 2.52 11.81
CA ALA A 129 -7.95 1.69 11.41
C ALA A 129 -8.63 2.26 10.15
N TYR A 130 -8.77 3.58 10.08
CA TYR A 130 -9.27 4.27 8.90
C TYR A 130 -8.38 4.04 7.68
N PHE A 131 -7.06 4.20 7.80
CA PHE A 131 -6.14 3.95 6.69
C PHE A 131 -6.09 2.47 6.27
N GLU A 132 -6.21 1.52 7.21
CA GLU A 132 -6.32 0.09 6.90
C GLU A 132 -7.61 -0.23 6.12
N ASP A 133 -8.73 0.43 6.46
CA ASP A 133 -10.00 0.30 5.73
C ASP A 133 -9.93 0.91 4.32
N GLN A 134 -9.36 2.11 4.16
CA GLN A 134 -9.14 2.72 2.84
C GLN A 134 -8.20 1.88 1.98
N PHE A 135 -7.09 1.39 2.55
CA PHE A 135 -6.18 0.49 1.86
C PHE A 135 -6.91 -0.73 1.29
N ALA A 136 -7.76 -1.39 2.08
CA ALA A 136 -8.45 -2.60 1.64
C ALA A 136 -9.41 -2.31 0.45
N LYS A 137 -10.10 -1.16 0.48
CA LYS A 137 -11.00 -0.72 -0.61
C LYS A 137 -10.24 -0.40 -1.90
N GLU A 138 -9.17 0.38 -1.78
CA GLU A 138 -8.33 0.76 -2.91
C GLU A 138 -7.61 -0.45 -3.52
N LEU A 139 -7.08 -1.36 -2.69
CA LEU A 139 -6.44 -2.57 -3.17
C LEU A 139 -7.42 -3.46 -3.94
N SER A 140 -8.63 -3.67 -3.40
CA SER A 140 -9.64 -4.48 -4.07
C SER A 140 -10.06 -3.88 -5.41
N THR A 141 -10.25 -2.55 -5.45
CA THR A 141 -10.59 -1.82 -6.69
C THR A 141 -9.47 -1.93 -7.72
N ALA A 142 -8.22 -1.72 -7.29
CA ALA A 142 -7.05 -1.80 -8.16
C ALA A 142 -6.88 -3.22 -8.74
N VAL A 143 -6.93 -4.26 -7.89
CA VAL A 143 -6.79 -5.66 -8.35
C VAL A 143 -7.86 -6.04 -9.37
N ASN A 144 -9.12 -5.62 -9.17
CA ASN A 144 -10.20 -5.89 -10.12
C ASN A 144 -10.04 -5.15 -11.46
N SER A 145 -9.18 -4.14 -11.53
CA SER A 145 -8.89 -3.39 -12.77
C SER A 145 -7.68 -3.90 -13.54
N ILE A 146 -6.88 -4.80 -12.95
CA ILE A 146 -5.71 -5.39 -13.61
C ILE A 146 -6.20 -6.44 -14.62
N ASP A 147 -5.87 -6.26 -15.89
CA ASP A 147 -6.05 -7.30 -16.90
C ASP A 147 -4.93 -8.32 -16.79
N ILE A 148 -5.20 -9.39 -16.05
CA ILE A 148 -4.24 -10.47 -15.83
C ILE A 148 -4.01 -11.33 -17.08
N HIS A 149 -4.94 -11.37 -18.03
CA HIS A 149 -4.82 -12.23 -19.21
C HIS A 149 -3.92 -11.58 -20.26
N ALA A 150 -3.91 -10.25 -20.31
CA ALA A 150 -3.00 -9.47 -21.14
C ALA A 150 -1.62 -9.21 -20.49
N SER A 151 -1.40 -9.71 -19.27
CA SER A 151 -0.17 -9.43 -18.52
C SER A 151 1.01 -10.28 -18.99
N GLU A 152 2.13 -9.62 -19.26
CA GLU A 152 3.43 -10.27 -19.59
C GLU A 152 4.08 -10.96 -18.37
N CYS A 153 3.48 -10.86 -17.18
CA CYS A 153 4.01 -11.46 -15.96
C CYS A 153 3.81 -12.98 -15.87
N PHE A 154 3.02 -13.56 -16.77
CA PHE A 154 2.79 -15.00 -16.85
C PHE A 154 3.70 -15.61 -17.92
N GLY A 155 4.23 -16.80 -17.66
CA GLY A 155 4.90 -17.57 -18.70
C GLY A 155 3.91 -18.03 -19.78
N GLU A 156 4.41 -18.39 -20.97
CA GLU A 156 3.61 -18.82 -22.12
C GLU A 156 2.61 -19.96 -21.80
N ASP A 157 2.92 -20.78 -20.79
CA ASP A 157 2.10 -21.93 -20.35
C ASP A 157 1.30 -21.70 -19.04
N GLU A 158 1.39 -20.52 -18.41
CA GLU A 158 0.85 -20.26 -17.05
C GLU A 158 -0.28 -19.22 -17.01
N HIS A 159 -0.79 -18.81 -18.17
CA HIS A 159 -1.90 -17.86 -18.21
C HIS A 159 -3.13 -18.44 -17.48
N PRO A 160 -3.70 -17.71 -16.51
CA PRO A 160 -4.91 -18.15 -15.83
C PRO A 160 -6.03 -18.29 -16.86
N GLU A 161 -6.68 -19.45 -16.86
CA GLU A 161 -7.82 -19.73 -17.73
C GLU A 161 -8.84 -18.59 -17.62
N PRO A 162 -9.33 -18.02 -18.75
CA PRO A 162 -10.38 -17.03 -18.70
C PRO A 162 -11.59 -17.66 -18.02
N HIS A 163 -12.05 -17.08 -16.90
CA HIS A 163 -13.31 -17.47 -16.30
C HIS A 163 -14.37 -17.36 -17.39
N GLN A 164 -15.00 -18.48 -17.75
CA GLN A 164 -16.06 -18.49 -18.75
C GLN A 164 -17.11 -17.46 -18.34
N LEU A 165 -17.17 -16.35 -19.06
CA LEU A 165 -18.27 -15.41 -18.95
C LEU A 165 -19.54 -16.23 -19.18
N ILE A 166 -20.40 -16.33 -18.16
CA ILE A 166 -21.73 -16.91 -18.32
C ILE A 166 -22.45 -16.03 -19.33
N THR A 167 -22.48 -16.48 -20.58
CA THR A 167 -23.26 -15.83 -21.63
C THR A 167 -24.72 -16.09 -21.30
N PHE A 168 -25.42 -15.07 -20.83
CA PHE A 168 -26.87 -15.08 -20.87
C PHE A 168 -27.25 -15.06 -22.34
N GLY A 169 -27.57 -16.24 -22.89
CA GLY A 169 -28.03 -16.38 -24.26
C GLY A 169 -29.16 -15.39 -24.51
N THR A 170 -29.06 -14.64 -25.61
CA THR A 170 -30.09 -13.72 -26.05
C THR A 170 -31.42 -14.50 -26.13
N PRO A 171 -32.52 -14.02 -25.52
CA PRO A 171 -33.79 -14.71 -25.65
C PRO A 171 -34.18 -14.78 -27.12
N ILE A 172 -34.42 -16.01 -27.59
CA ILE A 172 -34.94 -16.29 -28.91
C ILE A 172 -36.34 -15.65 -28.98
N LEU A 173 -36.51 -14.67 -29.87
CA LEU A 173 -37.81 -14.12 -30.28
C LEU A 173 -38.53 -15.11 -31.21
#